data_AF-A0A2N2D268-F1
#
_entry.id   AF-A0A2N2D268-F1
#
_cell.length_a   1.000
_cell.length_b   1.000
_cell.length_c   1.000
_cell.angle_alpha   90.00
_cell.angle_beta   90.00
_cell.angle_gamma   90.00
#
_symmetry.space_group_name_H-M   'P 1'
#
loop_
_entity.id
_entity.type
_entity.pdbx_description
1 polymer ?
#
loop_
_entity_poly.entity_id
_entity_poly.type
_entity_poly.pdbx_seq_one_letter_code
_entity_poly.pdbx_strand_id
1 'polypeptide(L)'
;MQPENDYHGIIVNVSQSDKRIFPRLEILSSRTIIPGILILYKINIRPANLEETINHLQQNMRGKLFYAHLYRNDELIVIFKYRIFKASPDKTTWQEVLAYGRSLHIPSFWLDFSPCRFEDEQF
;
A
#
# COMPACT_ATOMS: atom_id res chain seq x y z
N MET A 1 17.94 13.94 -8.25
CA MET A 1 18.39 12.73 -7.54
C MET A 1 17.20 12.25 -6.75
N GLN A 2 16.59 11.12 -7.11
CA GLN A 2 15.61 10.49 -6.22
C GLN A 2 16.36 10.11 -4.94
N PRO A 3 15.87 10.45 -3.74
CA PRO A 3 16.52 10.01 -2.51
C PRO A 3 16.46 8.48 -2.48
N GLU A 4 17.62 7.82 -2.58
CA GLU A 4 17.77 6.36 -2.77
C GLU A 4 17.21 5.49 -1.62
N ASN A 5 16.43 6.06 -0.70
CA ASN A 5 15.95 5.42 0.50
C ASN A 5 14.49 5.73 0.87
N ASP A 6 13.73 6.44 0.05
CA ASP A 6 12.30 6.65 0.30
C ASP A 6 11.51 5.36 0.02
N TYR A 7 10.34 5.23 0.63
CA TYR A 7 9.37 4.20 0.28
C TYR A 7 8.41 4.74 -0.76
N HIS A 8 8.02 3.90 -1.71
CA HIS A 8 6.81 4.13 -2.47
C HIS A 8 5.67 3.30 -1.89
N GLY A 9 4.44 3.71 -2.17
CA GLY A 9 3.27 2.95 -1.74
C GLY A 9 2.09 3.11 -2.66
N ILE A 10 1.24 2.07 -2.68
CA ILE A 10 0.01 2.04 -3.46
C ILE A 10 -1.19 2.07 -2.52
N ILE A 11 -2.08 3.03 -2.77
CA ILE A 11 -3.31 3.22 -2.01
C ILE A 11 -4.47 3.38 -2.98
N VAL A 12 -5.55 2.63 -2.78
CA VAL A 12 -6.80 2.85 -3.52
C VAL A 12 -7.65 3.91 -2.83
N ASN A 13 -8.20 4.86 -3.58
CA ASN A 13 -8.99 5.99 -3.07
C ASN A 13 -10.12 5.54 -2.12
N VAL A 14 -10.82 4.44 -2.44
CA VAL A 14 -11.95 3.92 -1.67
C VAL A 14 -11.56 3.21 -0.36
N SER A 15 -10.27 2.85 -0.18
CA SER A 15 -9.79 2.17 1.04
C SER A 15 -9.81 3.08 2.27
N GLN A 16 -9.74 4.39 2.07
CA GLN A 16 -9.61 5.40 3.12
C GLN A 16 -10.96 6.04 3.42
N SER A 17 -11.37 6.08 4.70
CA SER A 17 -12.67 6.62 5.13
C SER A 17 -12.69 8.14 5.02
N ASP A 18 -11.70 8.80 5.62
CA ASP A 18 -11.48 10.23 5.55
C ASP A 18 -10.58 10.58 4.36
N LYS A 19 -11.14 11.32 3.39
CA LYS A 19 -10.41 11.72 2.17
C LYS A 19 -9.39 12.83 2.42
N ARG A 20 -9.41 13.47 3.59
CA ARG A 20 -8.41 14.49 4.00
C ARG A 20 -7.01 13.91 4.20
N ILE A 21 -6.87 12.58 4.19
CA ILE A 21 -5.55 11.94 4.19
C ILE A 21 -4.77 12.22 2.89
N PHE A 22 -5.43 12.25 1.72
CA PHE A 22 -4.73 12.32 0.44
C PHE A 22 -3.93 13.63 0.25
N PRO A 23 -4.45 14.82 0.60
CA PRO A 23 -3.66 16.06 0.55
C PRO A 23 -2.46 16.10 1.51
N ARG A 24 -2.37 15.17 2.48
CA ARG A 24 -1.25 15.07 3.43
C ARG A 24 -0.17 14.10 2.98
N LEU A 25 -0.42 13.36 1.90
CA LEU A 25 0.52 12.42 1.31
C LEU A 25 1.24 13.10 0.14
N GLU A 26 2.51 12.75 -0.05
CA GLU A 26 3.25 13.13 -1.26
C GLU A 26 2.82 12.20 -2.39
N ILE A 27 1.83 12.61 -3.19
CA ILE A 27 1.33 11.83 -4.32
C ILE A 27 2.28 12.03 -5.51
N LEU A 28 2.91 10.94 -5.95
CA LEU A 28 3.79 10.93 -7.13
C LEU A 28 2.99 10.83 -8.43
N SER A 29 1.98 9.97 -8.46
CA SER A 29 1.11 9.78 -9.61
C SER A 29 -0.22 9.14 -9.21
N SER A 30 -1.19 9.16 -10.11
CA SER A 30 -2.47 8.51 -9.91
C SER A 30 -2.96 7.84 -11.20
N ARG A 31 -3.59 6.68 -11.07
CA ARG A 31 -4.18 5.93 -12.19
C ARG A 31 -5.65 5.68 -11.93
N THR A 32 -6.51 6.15 -12.84
CA THR A 32 -7.95 5.88 -12.81
C THR A 32 -8.22 4.48 -13.37
N ILE A 33 -8.84 3.62 -12.57
CA ILE A 33 -9.25 2.26 -13.00
C ILE A 33 -10.73 2.26 -13.39
N ILE A 34 -11.56 2.93 -12.60
CA ILE A 34 -12.98 3.13 -12.89
C ILE A 34 -13.29 4.62 -12.70
N PRO A 35 -13.65 5.36 -13.77
CA PRO A 35 -13.95 6.79 -13.67
C PRO A 35 -14.98 7.11 -12.59
N GLY A 36 -14.65 8.05 -11.71
CA GLY A 36 -15.50 8.47 -10.59
C GLY A 36 -15.60 7.49 -9.41
N ILE A 37 -15.02 6.29 -9.50
CA ILE A 37 -15.16 5.24 -8.50
C ILE A 37 -13.81 4.85 -7.92
N LEU A 38 -12.89 4.37 -8.76
CA LEU A 38 -11.65 3.72 -8.32
C LEU A 38 -10.43 4.39 -8.94
N ILE A 39 -9.60 4.96 -8.06
CA ILE A 39 -8.32 5.60 -8.40
C ILE A 39 -7.25 4.96 -7.52
N LEU A 40 -6.13 4.57 -8.11
CA LEU A 40 -4.93 4.17 -7.39
C LEU A 40 -4.00 5.39 -7.29
N TYR A 41 -3.47 5.64 -6.11
CA TYR A 41 -2.44 6.63 -5.87
C TYR A 41 -1.12 5.94 -5.58
N LYS A 42 -0.09 6.39 -6.27
CA LYS A 42 1.30 6.12 -5.91
C LYS A 42 1.79 7.27 -5.04
N ILE A 43 2.30 6.94 -3.86
CA ILE A 43 2.81 7.92 -2.90
C ILE A 43 4.29 7.73 -2.64
N ASN A 44 4.97 8.80 -2.26
CA ASN A 44 6.32 8.81 -1.71
C ASN A 44 6.27 8.97 -0.18
N ILE A 45 7.16 8.30 0.52
CA ILE A 45 7.27 8.39 1.98
C ILE A 45 8.75 8.36 2.37
N ARG A 46 9.22 9.45 2.97
CA ARG A 46 10.56 9.48 3.58
C ARG A 46 10.62 8.54 4.78
N PRO A 47 11.76 7.87 5.06
CA PRO A 47 11.89 6.96 6.20
C PRO A 47 11.49 7.56 7.55
N ALA A 48 11.79 8.85 7.75
CA ALA A 48 11.42 9.58 8.97
C ALA A 48 9.90 9.64 9.22
N ASN A 49 9.09 9.53 8.16
CA ASN A 49 7.62 9.64 8.22
C ASN A 49 6.93 8.28 8.10
N LEU A 50 7.68 7.17 8.03
CA LEU A 50 7.15 5.85 7.71
C LEU A 50 6.10 5.39 8.74
N GLU A 51 6.47 5.37 10.01
CA GLU A 51 5.61 4.85 11.08
C GLU A 51 4.34 5.70 11.25
N GLU A 52 4.46 7.03 11.16
CA GLU A 52 3.31 7.94 11.18
C GLU A 52 2.36 7.67 10.00
N THR A 53 2.93 7.49 8.80
CA THR A 53 2.15 7.20 7.58
C THR A 53 1.44 5.85 7.69
N ILE A 54 2.12 4.81 8.16
CA ILE A 54 1.52 3.48 8.39
C ILE A 54 0.33 3.61 9.37
N ASN A 55 0.53 4.31 10.49
CA ASN A 55 -0.52 4.50 11.50
C ASN A 55 -1.72 5.25 10.92
N HIS A 56 -1.50 6.35 10.19
CA HIS A 56 -2.58 7.11 9.56
C HIS A 56 -3.34 6.29 8.51
N LEU A 57 -2.63 5.56 7.65
CA LEU A 57 -3.25 4.70 6.63
C LEU A 57 -4.06 3.56 7.24
N GLN A 58 -3.54 2.93 8.31
CA GLN A 58 -4.20 1.83 8.99
C GLN A 58 -5.46 2.30 9.73
N GLN A 59 -5.36 3.35 10.54
CA GLN A 59 -6.47 3.86 11.35
C GLN A 59 -7.62 4.37 10.48
N ASN A 60 -7.30 4.99 9.35
CA ASN A 60 -8.29 5.55 8.43
C ASN A 60 -8.94 4.51 7.50
N MET A 61 -8.48 3.25 7.53
CA MET A 61 -8.95 2.21 6.63
C MET A 61 -10.43 1.85 6.83
N ARG A 62 -11.22 1.95 5.77
CA ARG A 62 -12.69 1.85 5.77
C ARG A 62 -13.21 0.48 6.16
N GLY A 63 -12.46 -0.59 5.93
CA GLY A 63 -12.90 -1.95 6.25
C GLY A 63 -11.79 -2.98 6.14
N LYS A 64 -12.12 -4.22 6.52
CA LYS A 64 -11.17 -5.35 6.53
C LYS A 64 -10.79 -5.88 5.14
N LEU A 65 -11.54 -5.51 4.10
CA LEU A 65 -11.31 -5.99 2.72
C LEU A 65 -10.26 -5.17 1.96
N PHE A 66 -9.78 -4.08 2.54
CA PHE A 66 -8.76 -3.24 1.94
C PHE A 66 -7.40 -3.50 2.58
N TYR A 67 -6.37 -3.20 1.80
CA TYR A 67 -5.01 -3.04 2.28
C TYR A 67 -4.35 -1.90 1.51
N ALA A 68 -3.24 -1.40 2.04
CA ALA A 68 -2.26 -0.63 1.30
C ALA A 68 -0.93 -1.36 1.39
N HIS A 69 -0.01 -1.11 0.47
CA HIS A 69 1.35 -1.64 0.59
C HIS A 69 2.38 -0.56 0.29
N LEU A 70 3.49 -0.63 1.01
CA LEU A 70 4.66 0.21 0.87
C LEU A 70 5.85 -0.67 0.54
N TYR A 71 6.77 -0.18 -0.29
CA TYR A 71 7.95 -0.94 -0.66
C TYR A 71 9.16 -0.03 -0.85
N ARG A 72 10.33 -0.60 -0.55
CA ARG A 72 11.64 0.02 -0.73
C ARG A 72 12.70 -1.09 -0.80
N ASN A 73 13.45 -1.15 -1.88
CA ASN A 73 14.50 -2.16 -2.05
C ASN A 73 13.94 -3.58 -1.80
N ASP A 74 14.43 -4.26 -0.75
CA ASP A 74 13.97 -5.59 -0.33
C ASP A 74 12.91 -5.59 0.78
N GLU A 75 12.33 -4.43 1.11
CA GLU A 75 11.25 -4.31 2.08
C GLU A 75 9.90 -4.17 1.39
N LEU A 76 8.93 -4.97 1.85
CA LEU A 76 7.51 -4.85 1.55
C LEU A 76 6.73 -4.77 2.87
N ILE A 77 5.93 -3.73 3.03
CA ILE A 77 5.07 -3.52 4.19
C ILE A 77 3.63 -3.55 3.71
N VAL A 78 2.86 -4.54 4.15
CA VAL A 78 1.43 -4.67 3.82
C VAL A 78 0.59 -4.27 5.02
N ILE A 79 -0.23 -3.25 4.84
CA ILE A 79 -1.02 -2.61 5.88
C ILE A 79 -2.48 -3.03 5.70
N PHE A 80 -2.99 -3.87 6.59
CA PHE A 80 -4.42 -4.11 6.74
C PHE A 80 -4.96 -3.31 7.93
N LYS A 81 -6.29 -3.17 8.00
CA LYS A 81 -6.98 -2.45 9.08
C LYS A 81 -6.59 -2.88 10.50
N TYR A 82 -6.36 -4.18 10.72
CA TYR A 82 -6.10 -4.74 12.05
C TYR A 82 -4.74 -5.43 12.18
N ARG A 83 -3.92 -5.42 11.12
CA ARG A 83 -2.61 -6.09 11.14
C ARG A 83 -1.69 -5.49 10.08
N ILE A 84 -0.41 -5.39 10.42
CA ILE A 84 0.66 -5.01 9.48
C ILE A 84 1.57 -6.22 9.33
N PHE A 85 2.05 -6.45 8.11
CA PHE A 85 3.04 -7.47 7.80
C PHE A 85 4.26 -6.80 7.19
N LYS A 86 5.45 -7.26 7.60
CA LYS A 86 6.71 -6.97 6.94
C LYS A 86 7.16 -8.23 6.20
N ALA A 87 7.49 -8.07 4.94
CA ALA A 87 7.91 -9.12 4.02
C ALA A 87 9.00 -8.55 3.09
N SER A 88 9.44 -9.33 2.11
CA SER A 88 10.24 -8.83 0.99
C SER A 88 9.46 -8.93 -0.32
N PRO A 89 9.96 -8.37 -1.43
CA PRO A 89 9.40 -8.64 -2.76
C PRO A 89 9.43 -10.11 -3.18
N ASP A 90 10.23 -10.96 -2.51
CA ASP A 90 10.20 -12.40 -2.75
C ASP A 90 8.89 -13.00 -2.21
N LYS A 91 8.09 -13.54 -3.14
CA LYS A 91 6.80 -14.17 -2.86
C LYS A 91 6.87 -15.34 -1.89
N THR A 92 8.05 -15.97 -1.73
CA THR A 92 8.23 -17.02 -0.70
C THR A 92 8.02 -16.48 0.72
N THR A 93 8.23 -15.18 0.94
CA THR A 93 8.00 -14.51 2.24
C THR A 93 6.54 -14.14 2.48
N TRP A 94 5.65 -14.34 1.50
CA TRP A 94 4.28 -13.82 1.56
C TRP A 94 3.29 -14.78 2.25
N GLN A 95 3.75 -15.93 2.73
CA GLN A 95 2.87 -16.98 3.23
C GLN A 95 1.90 -16.47 4.31
N GLU A 96 2.40 -15.72 5.30
CA GLU A 96 1.57 -15.19 6.39
C GLU A 96 0.60 -14.11 5.93
N VAL A 97 1.06 -13.16 5.12
CA VAL A 97 0.23 -12.05 4.62
C VAL A 97 -0.89 -12.56 3.70
N LEU A 98 -0.59 -13.58 2.88
CA LEU A 98 -1.57 -14.24 2.02
C LEU A 98 -2.58 -15.07 2.82
N ALA A 99 -2.13 -15.76 3.87
CA ALA A 99 -3.03 -16.50 4.77
C ALA A 99 -4.00 -15.53 5.47
N TYR A 100 -3.48 -14.40 5.95
CA TYR A 100 -4.29 -13.37 6.60
C TYR A 100 -5.30 -12.73 5.63
N GLY A 101 -4.87 -12.28 4.45
CA GLY A 101 -5.77 -11.72 3.44
C GLY A 101 -6.89 -12.69 3.03
N ARG A 102 -6.56 -13.98 2.87
CA ARG A 102 -7.55 -15.04 2.61
C ARG A 102 -8.54 -15.22 3.76
N SER A 103 -8.09 -15.16 5.03
CA SER A 103 -9.00 -15.23 6.19
C SER A 103 -9.99 -14.07 6.24
N LEU A 104 -9.63 -12.92 5.65
CA LEU A 104 -10.51 -11.76 5.51
C LEU A 104 -11.43 -11.85 4.27
N HIS A 105 -11.37 -12.94 3.51
CA HIS A 105 -12.11 -13.18 2.27
C HIS A 105 -11.69 -12.25 1.11
N ILE A 106 -10.45 -11.75 1.13
CA ILE A 106 -9.89 -11.00 0.01
C ILE A 106 -9.48 -12.00 -1.07
N PRO A 107 -9.93 -11.84 -2.32
CA PRO A 107 -9.53 -12.73 -3.41
C PRO A 107 -8.02 -12.72 -3.62
N SER A 108 -7.41 -13.89 -3.84
CA SER A 108 -5.96 -14.02 -4.00
C SER A 108 -5.39 -13.17 -5.15
N PHE A 109 -6.17 -12.94 -6.21
CA PHE A 109 -5.74 -12.10 -7.34
C PHE A 109 -5.64 -10.61 -6.99
N TRP A 110 -6.23 -10.18 -5.86
CA TRP A 110 -6.02 -8.83 -5.31
C TRP A 110 -4.85 -8.76 -4.34
N LEU A 111 -4.25 -9.89 -3.94
CA LEU A 111 -3.12 -9.96 -3.01
C LEU A 111 -1.79 -10.16 -3.77
N ASP A 112 -1.63 -9.47 -4.90
CA ASP A 112 -0.43 -9.52 -5.74
C ASP A 112 0.66 -8.53 -5.31
N PHE A 113 0.31 -7.57 -4.44
CA PHE A 113 1.17 -6.52 -3.88
C PHE A 113 2.04 -5.82 -4.92
N SER A 114 1.52 -5.65 -6.14
CA SER A 114 2.26 -5.06 -7.25
C SER A 114 1.94 -3.57 -7.41
N PRO A 115 2.93 -2.72 -7.72
CA PRO A 115 4.38 -2.98 -7.68
C PRO A 115 4.91 -3.25 -6.25
N CYS A 116 5.93 -4.09 -6.13
CA CYS A 116 6.66 -4.29 -4.87
C CYS A 116 8.14 -3.88 -4.95
N ARG A 117 8.58 -3.37 -6.12
CA ARG A 117 9.90 -2.79 -6.38
C ARG A 117 9.74 -1.56 -7.27
N PHE A 118 10.71 -0.64 -7.23
CA PHE A 118 10.70 0.54 -8.11
C PHE A 118 10.78 0.16 -9.58
N GLU A 119 11.48 -0.92 -9.91
CA GLU A 119 11.61 -1.45 -11.28
C GLU A 119 10.28 -1.98 -11.84
N ASP A 120 9.34 -2.37 -10.97
CA ASP A 120 8.04 -2.94 -11.37
C ASP A 120 7.00 -1.85 -11.73
N GLU A 121 7.34 -0.57 -11.55
CA GLU A 121 6.39 0.52 -11.61
C GLU A 121 5.92 0.81 -13.05
N GLN A 122 4.66 0.50 -13.31
CA GLN A 122 3.97 0.83 -14.56
C GLN A 122 2.74 1.69 -14.23
N PHE A 123 2.97 2.97 -13.93
CA PHE A 123 1.94 3.92 -13.50
C PHE A 123 1.65 5.00 -14.51
#